data_AF-W7ISE3-F1
#
_entry.id   AF-W7ISE3-F1
#
_cell.length_a   1.000
_cell.length_b   1.000
_cell.length_c   1.000
_cell.angle_alpha   90.00
_cell.angle_beta   90.00
_cell.angle_gamma   90.00
#
_symmetry.space_group_name_H-M   'P 1'
#
loop_
_entity.id
_entity.type
_entity.pdbx_description
1 polymer ?
#
loop_
_entity_poly.entity_id
_entity_poly.type
_entity_poly.pdbx_seq_one_letter_code
_entity_poly.pdbx_strand_id
1 'polypeptide(L)'
;MTTPTLSALVELAQQESTKVDTGGLRTWILDNVIPLLLLVVALLLLWLGGGKGDNAGVMRRLGGVIVALAIVGLAVTNAGEGIGRWIAGLFTGG
;
A
#
# COMPACT_ATOMS: atom_id res chain seq x y z
N MET A 1 52.09 23.31 0.22
CA MET A 1 51.65 21.90 0.37
C MET A 1 50.21 21.86 0.92
N THR A 2 49.24 22.43 0.21
CA THR A 2 47.82 22.54 0.64
C THR A 2 46.83 21.94 -0.38
N THR A 3 47.35 21.36 -1.46
CA THR A 3 46.59 20.78 -2.57
C THR A 3 45.81 19.49 -2.24
N PRO A 4 46.30 18.55 -1.40
CA PRO A 4 45.65 17.23 -1.28
C PRO A 4 44.30 17.29 -0.55
N THR A 5 44.13 18.22 0.39
CA THR A 5 42.87 18.44 1.11
C THR A 5 41.80 19.08 0.24
N LEU A 6 42.15 20.01 -0.64
CA LEU A 6 41.21 20.61 -1.59
C LEU A 6 40.68 19.59 -2.61
N SER A 7 41.55 18.72 -3.13
CA SER A 7 41.12 17.62 -4.01
C SER A 7 40.20 16.63 -3.31
N ALA A 8 40.46 16.28 -2.05
CA ALA A 8 39.60 15.38 -1.28
C ALA A 8 38.22 15.98 -0.99
N LEU A 9 38.14 17.30 -0.75
CA LEU A 9 36.87 18.00 -0.58
C LEU A 9 36.06 18.07 -1.88
N VAL A 10 36.73 18.25 -3.03
CA VAL A 10 36.09 18.23 -4.35
C VAL A 10 35.58 16.82 -4.69
N GLU A 11 36.35 15.78 -4.39
CA GLU A 11 35.96 14.39 -4.61
C GLU A 11 34.76 13.99 -3.73
N LEU A 12 34.75 14.42 -2.46
CA LEU A 12 33.61 14.22 -1.55
C LEU A 12 32.36 14.97 -2.04
N ALA A 13 32.51 16.22 -2.51
CA ALA A 13 31.43 17.01 -3.07
C ALA A 13 30.89 16.44 -4.39
N GLN A 14 31.75 15.82 -5.22
CA GLN A 14 31.32 15.12 -6.44
C GLN A 14 30.61 13.80 -6.13
N GLN A 15 31.02 13.09 -5.07
CA GLN A 15 30.39 11.86 -4.59
C GLN A 15 29.02 12.13 -3.95
N GLU A 16 28.80 13.32 -3.40
CA GLU A 16 27.51 13.86 -2.97
C GLU A 16 26.63 14.39 -4.11
N SER A 17 26.99 14.15 -5.39
CA SER A 17 26.05 14.33 -6.50
C SER A 17 24.82 13.48 -6.22
N THR A 18 23.84 14.13 -5.59
CA THR A 18 22.61 13.54 -5.11
C THR A 18 21.83 13.28 -6.38
N LYS A 19 22.09 12.12 -7.00
CA LYS A 19 21.43 11.71 -8.21
C LYS A 19 19.97 11.55 -7.84
N VAL A 20 19.17 12.57 -8.18
CA VAL A 20 17.72 12.55 -8.02
C VAL A 20 17.21 11.47 -8.97
N ASP A 21 17.01 10.27 -8.42
CA ASP A 21 16.51 9.12 -9.14
C ASP A 21 15.12 8.77 -8.58
N THR A 22 14.21 8.41 -9.48
CA THR A 22 12.85 8.01 -9.13
C THR A 22 12.72 6.49 -8.99
N GLY A 23 13.83 5.75 -9.14
CA GLY A 23 13.87 4.29 -9.02
C GLY A 23 13.21 3.76 -7.74
N GLY A 24 13.53 4.34 -6.57
CA GLY A 24 12.94 3.93 -5.29
C GLY A 24 11.42 4.14 -5.23
N LEU A 25 10.94 5.29 -5.71
CA LEU A 25 9.50 5.58 -5.78
C LEU A 25 8.79 4.65 -6.77
N ARG A 26 9.41 4.40 -7.93
CA ARG A 26 8.89 3.50 -8.95
C ARG A 26 8.75 2.09 -8.41
N THR A 27 9.77 1.55 -7.76
CA THR A 27 9.73 0.22 -7.15
C THR A 27 8.65 0.17 -6.06
N TRP A 28 8.58 1.18 -5.19
CA TRP A 28 7.53 1.26 -4.17
C TRP A 28 6.12 1.24 -4.77
N ILE A 29 5.86 1.96 -5.86
CA ILE A 29 4.57 1.94 -6.55
C ILE A 29 4.28 0.54 -7.12
N LEU A 30 5.28 -0.09 -7.77
CA LEU A 30 5.11 -1.40 -8.40
C LEU A 30 4.83 -2.50 -7.36
N ASP A 31 5.55 -2.49 -6.24
CA ASP A 31 5.36 -3.45 -5.15
C ASP A 31 4.01 -3.27 -4.44
N ASN A 32 3.43 -2.07 -4.51
CA ASN A 32 2.17 -1.71 -3.87
C ASN A 32 1.04 -1.46 -4.88
N VAL A 33 1.15 -1.99 -6.11
CA VAL A 33 0.18 -1.70 -7.18
C VAL A 33 -1.24 -2.16 -6.82
N ILE A 34 -1.37 -3.33 -6.17
CA ILE A 34 -2.67 -3.87 -5.74
C ILE A 34 -3.34 -2.96 -4.68
N PRO A 35 -2.68 -2.60 -3.56
CA PRO A 35 -3.29 -1.70 -2.58
C PRO A 35 -3.55 -0.29 -3.13
N LEU A 36 -2.68 0.23 -4.01
CA LEU A 36 -2.90 1.53 -4.65
C LEU A 36 -4.15 1.53 -5.53
N LEU A 37 -4.42 0.47 -6.29
CA LEU A 37 -5.64 0.34 -7.08
C LEU A 37 -6.90 0.30 -6.20
N LEU A 38 -6.84 -0.41 -5.07
CA LEU A 38 -7.97 -0.48 -4.14
C LEU A 38 -8.25 0.88 -3.48
N LEU A 39 -7.19 1.66 -3.18
CA LEU A 39 -7.31 3.04 -2.71
C LEU A 39 -7.95 3.94 -3.78
N VAL A 40 -7.56 3.81 -5.05
CA VAL A 40 -8.18 4.57 -6.16
C VAL A 40 -9.68 4.26 -6.25
N VAL A 41 -10.07 2.98 -6.18
CA VAL A 41 -11.49 2.58 -6.17
C VAL A 41 -12.22 3.16 -4.96
N ALA A 42 -11.61 3.13 -3.78
CA ALA A 42 -12.19 3.71 -2.56
C ALA A 42 -12.42 5.23 -2.71
N LEU A 43 -11.45 5.96 -3.26
CA LEU A 43 -11.57 7.39 -3.53
C LEU A 43 -12.64 7.70 -4.59
N LEU A 44 -12.75 6.89 -5.64
CA LEU A 44 -13.81 7.04 -6.65
C LEU A 44 -15.19 6.79 -6.04
N LEU A 45 -15.33 5.79 -5.18
CA LEU A 45 -16.58 5.49 -4.51
C LEU A 45 -16.97 6.58 -3.49
N LEU A 46 -15.99 7.16 -2.81
CA LEU A 46 -16.17 8.32 -1.95
C LEU A 46 -16.59 9.55 -2.78
N TRP A 47 -15.93 9.79 -3.91
CA TRP A 47 -16.19 10.93 -4.79
C TRP A 47 -17.58 10.85 -5.43
N LEU A 48 -18.01 9.69 -5.95
CA LEU A 48 -19.37 9.50 -6.46
C LEU A 48 -20.44 9.50 -5.35
N GLY A 49 -20.06 9.24 -4.09
CA GLY A 49 -20.98 9.19 -2.96
C GLY A 49 -21.15 10.50 -2.18
N GLY A 50 -20.21 11.45 -2.32
CA GLY A 50 -20.09 12.61 -1.43
C GLY A 50 -21.03 13.79 -1.74
N GLY A 51 -21.78 13.76 -2.84
CA GLY A 51 -22.47 14.96 -3.34
C GLY A 51 -23.69 15.45 -2.54
N LYS A 52 -24.27 14.67 -1.61
CA LYS A 52 -25.61 14.99 -1.05
C LYS A 52 -25.89 14.65 0.42
N GLY A 53 -24.90 14.27 1.22
CA GLY A 53 -25.14 13.95 2.64
C GLY A 53 -25.93 12.67 2.89
N ASP A 54 -25.95 11.75 1.91
CA ASP A 54 -26.52 10.41 2.06
C ASP A 54 -25.45 9.45 2.61
N ASN A 55 -25.34 9.41 3.94
CA ASN A 55 -24.42 8.53 4.66
C ASN A 55 -24.75 7.04 4.44
N ALA A 56 -25.97 6.70 4.00
CA ALA A 56 -26.36 5.33 3.67
C ALA A 56 -25.81 4.92 2.30
N GLY A 57 -25.82 5.83 1.33
CA GLY A 57 -25.20 5.63 0.01
C GLY A 57 -23.68 5.45 0.08
N VAL A 58 -23.02 6.16 1.00
CA VAL A 58 -21.57 6.05 1.25
C VAL A 58 -21.23 4.75 1.98
N MET A 59 -21.98 4.39 3.03
CA MET A 59 -21.73 3.15 3.77
C MET A 59 -21.92 1.88 2.95
N ARG A 60 -22.87 1.88 2.01
CA ARG A 60 -23.06 0.73 1.11
C ARG A 60 -21.86 0.50 0.20
N ARG A 61 -21.15 1.56 -0.18
CA ARG A 61 -19.95 1.50 -1.03
C ARG A 61 -18.72 1.17 -0.21
N LEU A 62 -18.55 1.83 0.95
CA LEU A 62 -17.46 1.53 1.89
C LEU A 62 -17.52 0.08 2.41
N GLY A 63 -18.71 -0.43 2.71
CA GLY A 63 -18.90 -1.82 3.11
C GLY A 63 -18.40 -2.81 2.04
N GLY A 64 -18.70 -2.55 0.76
CA GLY A 64 -18.21 -3.38 -0.35
C GLY A 64 -16.69 -3.34 -0.51
N VAL A 65 -16.07 -2.16 -0.34
CA VAL A 65 -14.61 -2.01 -0.40
C VAL A 65 -13.93 -2.74 0.75
N ILE A 66 -14.43 -2.60 1.98
CA ILE A 66 -13.86 -3.29 3.14
C ILE A 66 -13.92 -4.82 2.96
N VAL A 67 -15.04 -5.34 2.44
CA VAL A 67 -15.18 -6.78 2.16
C VAL A 67 -14.20 -7.24 1.07
N ALA A 68 -14.06 -6.49 -0.02
CA ALA A 68 -13.09 -6.81 -1.07
C ALA A 68 -11.65 -6.78 -0.56
N LEU A 69 -11.29 -5.78 0.27
CA LEU A 69 -9.99 -5.68 0.92
C LEU A 69 -9.72 -6.84 1.87
N ALA A 70 -10.72 -7.26 2.65
CA ALA A 70 -10.59 -8.40 3.54
C ALA A 70 -10.32 -9.70 2.76
N ILE A 71 -11.05 -9.93 1.65
CA ILE A 71 -10.85 -11.12 0.79
C ILE A 71 -9.43 -11.12 0.18
N VAL A 72 -8.97 -9.97 -0.31
CA VAL A 72 -7.60 -9.84 -0.86
C VAL A 72 -6.55 -10.07 0.24
N GLY A 73 -6.75 -9.50 1.44
CA GLY A 73 -5.85 -9.71 2.58
C GLY A 73 -5.73 -11.18 2.97
N LEU A 74 -6.85 -11.90 3.01
CA LEU A 74 -6.89 -13.34 3.27
C LEU A 74 -6.16 -14.16 2.20
N ALA A 75 -6.31 -13.77 0.93
CA ALA A 75 -5.65 -14.45 -0.18
C ALA A 75 -4.12 -14.24 -0.16
N VAL A 76 -3.66 -13.02 0.14
CA VAL A 76 -2.22 -12.66 0.13
C VAL A 76 -1.47 -13.24 1.33
N THR A 77 -2.10 -13.28 2.51
CA THR A 77 -1.46 -13.78 3.74
C THR A 77 -1.52 -15.29 3.89
N ASN A 78 -2.18 -16.00 2.97
CA ASN A 78 -2.48 -17.43 3.08
C ASN A 78 -3.18 -17.81 4.41
N ALA A 79 -3.82 -16.83 5.06
CA ALA A 79 -4.50 -16.96 6.35
C ALA A 79 -5.78 -17.81 6.27
N GLY A 80 -6.21 -18.16 5.05
CA GLY A 80 -7.40 -18.96 4.79
C GLY A 80 -7.37 -20.33 5.45
N GLU A 81 -6.20 -20.99 5.53
CA GLU A 81 -6.10 -22.30 6.21
C GLU A 81 -6.33 -22.17 7.73
N GLY A 82 -5.73 -21.15 8.36
CA GLY A 82 -5.86 -20.92 9.80
C GLY A 82 -7.29 -20.56 10.22
N ILE A 83 -7.95 -19.69 9.44
CA ILE A 83 -9.35 -19.32 9.69
C ILE A 83 -10.29 -20.49 9.38
N GLY A 84 -10.03 -21.24 8.30
CA GLY A 84 -10.81 -22.42 7.94
C GLY A 84 -10.74 -23.51 9.01
N ARG A 85 -9.56 -23.78 9.57
CA ARG A 85 -9.38 -24.69 10.69
C ARG A 85 -10.08 -24.22 11.96
N TRP A 86 -10.01 -22.92 12.26
CA TRP A 86 -10.70 -22.34 13.41
C TRP A 86 -12.23 -22.50 13.29
N ILE A 87 -12.82 -22.15 12.15
CA ILE A 87 -14.26 -22.32 11.89
C ILE A 87 -14.65 -23.80 11.91
N ALA A 88 -13.88 -24.67 11.26
CA ALA A 88 -14.13 -26.11 11.29
C ALA A 88 -14.15 -26.65 12.73
N GLY A 89 -13.20 -26.21 13.57
CA GLY A 89 -13.14 -26.56 14.99
C GLY A 89 -14.38 -26.15 15.82
N LEU A 90 -15.15 -25.14 15.37
CA LEU A 90 -16.41 -24.75 16.02
C LEU A 90 -17.54 -25.77 15.78
N PHE A 91 -17.47 -26.56 14.71
CA PHE A 91 -18.49 -27.55 14.36
C PHE A 91 -18.04 -28.99 14.60
N THR A 92 -16.74 -29.26 14.51
CA THR A 92 -16.21 -30.60 14.76
C THR A 92 -15.93 -30.83 16.24
N GLY A 93 -15.79 -29.77 17.04
CA GLY A 93 -15.18 -29.83 18.38
C GLY A 93 -13.71 -30.22 18.21
N GLY A 94 -12.79 -29.36 18.63
CA GLY A 94 -11.37 -29.72 18.66
C GLY A 94 -11.11 -30.97 19.49
#